data_AF-A0A914W0C2-F1
#
_entry.id   AF-A0A914W0C2-F1
#
_cell.length_a   1.000
_cell.length_b   1.000
_cell.length_c   1.000
_cell.angle_alpha   90.00
_cell.angle_beta   90.00
_cell.angle_gamma   90.00
#
_symmetry.space_group_name_H-M   'P 1'
#
loop_
_entity.id
_entity.type
_entity.pdbx_description
1 polymer ?
#
loop_
_entity_poly.entity_id
_entity_poly.type
_entity_poly.pdbx_seq_one_letter_code
_entity_poly.pdbx_strand_id
1 'polypeptide(L)'
;MRQASSFFKVDQLELSLAEERRVNEEELALLEERMTEDNQRLRDANNTLKYQLQALLQFDQDSTSTDPPTPSVITYDAVTARGTPALIGFADFGRDYSKEMRRQAYLSVMEQFFGDDVNHFLGFSDQEWSKDAYSKGCFAVLAPGKMPANFTQMVRAPTNERVIWAGTETATVWMGYMNGAVQAGRRAAGDVLDIYKIEHNLHVPLNHSAALQLSKTLFAILTVLSLALLLI
;
A
#
# COMPACT_ATOMS: atom_id res chain seq x y z
N MET A 1 -85.74 7.16 -11.67
CA MET A 1 -84.52 7.91 -12.07
C MET A 1 -83.69 8.45 -10.90
N ARG A 2 -84.28 9.00 -9.81
CA ARG A 2 -83.48 9.55 -8.69
C ARG A 2 -82.66 8.53 -7.89
N GLN A 3 -83.14 7.30 -7.74
CA GLN A 3 -82.49 6.26 -6.93
C GLN A 3 -81.23 5.66 -7.57
N ALA A 4 -81.18 5.61 -8.91
CA ALA A 4 -79.99 5.16 -9.64
C ALA A 4 -78.84 6.20 -9.59
N SER A 5 -79.18 7.49 -9.54
CA SER A 5 -78.20 8.58 -9.44
C SER A 5 -77.56 8.71 -8.06
N SER A 6 -78.26 8.32 -6.98
CA SER A 6 -77.69 8.30 -5.63
C SER A 6 -76.76 7.11 -5.43
N PHE A 7 -77.12 5.94 -5.96
CA PHE A 7 -76.25 4.75 -5.93
C PHE A 7 -74.92 4.99 -6.65
N PHE A 8 -74.98 5.57 -7.85
CA PHE A 8 -73.78 5.91 -8.61
C PHE A 8 -72.84 6.89 -7.87
N LYS A 9 -73.38 7.83 -7.08
CA LYS A 9 -72.58 8.74 -6.26
C LYS A 9 -71.93 8.06 -5.05
N VAL A 10 -72.61 7.09 -4.45
CA VAL A 10 -72.06 6.30 -3.34
C VAL A 10 -70.89 5.45 -3.85
N ASP A 11 -71.07 4.76 -4.97
CA ASP A 11 -70.00 3.93 -5.57
C ASP A 11 -68.76 4.77 -5.93
N GLN A 12 -68.95 6.00 -6.44
CA GLN A 12 -67.84 6.93 -6.71
C GLN A 12 -67.12 7.41 -5.44
N LEU A 13 -67.84 7.62 -4.34
CA LEU A 13 -67.25 8.02 -3.06
C LEU A 13 -66.48 6.85 -2.42
N GLU A 14 -66.99 5.63 -2.52
CA GLU A 14 -66.30 4.43 -2.02
C GLU A 14 -64.99 4.18 -2.78
N LEU A 15 -64.99 4.35 -4.11
CA LEU A 15 -63.78 4.29 -4.92
C LEU A 15 -62.77 5.37 -4.55
N SER A 16 -63.21 6.62 -4.38
CA SER A 16 -62.33 7.73 -3.97
C SER A 16 -61.73 7.51 -2.58
N LEU A 17 -62.53 7.00 -1.64
CA LEU A 17 -62.06 6.71 -0.28
C LEU A 17 -61.07 5.54 -0.26
N ALA A 18 -61.28 4.52 -1.10
CA ALA A 18 -60.35 3.41 -1.25
C ALA A 18 -59.01 3.86 -1.86
N GLU A 19 -59.04 4.75 -2.85
CA GLU A 19 -57.85 5.37 -3.44
C GLU A 19 -57.06 6.17 -2.41
N GLU A 20 -57.74 7.03 -1.63
CA GLU A 20 -57.10 7.85 -0.59
C GLU A 20 -56.48 7.00 0.53
N ARG A 21 -57.17 5.92 0.94
CA ARG A 21 -56.61 4.95 1.90
C ARG A 21 -55.36 4.28 1.37
N ARG A 22 -55.37 3.84 0.10
CA ARG A 22 -54.20 3.22 -0.55
C ARG A 22 -53.01 4.17 -0.58
N VAL A 23 -53.24 5.44 -0.96
CA VAL A 23 -52.18 6.45 -0.98
C VAL A 23 -51.62 6.70 0.42
N ASN A 24 -52.47 6.82 1.44
CA ASN A 24 -52.01 7.00 2.82
C ASN A 24 -51.21 5.79 3.34
N GLU A 25 -51.59 4.57 2.98
CA GLU A 25 -50.85 3.35 3.32
C GLU A 25 -49.48 3.29 2.64
N GLU A 26 -49.39 3.72 1.38
CA GLU A 26 -48.12 3.84 0.64
C GLU A 26 -47.21 4.92 1.23
N GLU A 27 -47.75 6.09 1.56
CA GLU A 27 -47.00 7.16 2.22
C GLU A 27 -46.49 6.74 3.60
N LEU A 28 -47.31 6.01 4.37
CA LEU A 28 -46.91 5.47 5.67
C LEU A 28 -45.77 4.46 5.54
N ALA A 29 -45.85 3.55 4.55
CA ALA A 29 -44.79 2.57 4.29
C ALA A 29 -43.46 3.23 3.91
N LEU A 30 -43.50 4.26 3.05
CA LEU A 30 -42.31 5.03 2.66
C LEU A 30 -41.70 5.79 3.85
N LEU A 31 -42.54 6.34 4.73
CA LEU A 31 -42.07 7.00 5.95
C LEU A 31 -41.41 6.00 6.92
N GLU A 32 -41.98 4.81 7.10
CA GLU A 32 -41.40 3.75 7.93
C GLU A 32 -40.05 3.26 7.39
N GLU A 33 -39.93 3.08 6.07
CA GLU A 33 -38.67 2.74 5.41
C GLU A 33 -37.63 3.83 5.66
N ARG A 34 -37.97 5.11 5.41
CA ARG A 34 -37.07 6.23 5.63
C ARG A 34 -36.63 6.35 7.09
N MET A 35 -37.54 6.18 8.05
CA MET A 35 -37.18 6.17 9.47
C MET A 35 -36.22 5.03 9.81
N THR A 36 -36.40 3.87 9.18
CA THR A 36 -35.53 2.71 9.38
C THR A 36 -34.14 2.98 8.82
N GLU A 37 -34.03 3.56 7.63
CA GLU A 37 -32.76 3.97 7.03
C GLU A 37 -32.03 5.02 7.88
N ASP A 38 -32.73 6.07 8.32
CA ASP A 38 -32.13 7.14 9.11
C ASP A 38 -31.68 6.64 10.48
N ASN A 39 -32.45 5.74 11.11
CA ASN A 39 -32.02 5.06 12.34
C ASN A 39 -30.78 4.19 12.12
N GLN A 40 -30.69 3.51 10.97
CA GLN A 40 -29.51 2.71 10.64
C GLN A 40 -28.29 3.61 10.44
N ARG A 41 -28.43 4.71 9.69
CA ARG A 41 -27.36 5.72 9.51
C ARG A 41 -26.87 6.28 10.85
N LEU A 42 -27.80 6.58 11.77
CA LEU A 42 -27.46 7.06 13.11
C LEU A 42 -26.72 6.01 13.93
N ARG A 43 -27.10 4.73 13.83
CA ARG A 43 -26.38 3.63 14.49
C ARG A 43 -24.96 3.49 13.95
N ASP A 44 -24.78 3.57 12.63
CA ASP A 44 -23.48 3.46 11.99
C ASP A 44 -22.56 4.65 12.34
N ALA A 45 -23.12 5.87 12.38
CA ALA A 45 -22.42 7.06 12.85
C ALA A 45 -22.03 6.95 14.33
N ASN A 46 -22.93 6.49 15.20
CA ASN A 46 -22.64 6.26 16.62
C ASN A 46 -21.56 5.20 16.83
N ASN A 47 -21.60 4.11 16.06
CA ASN A 47 -20.55 3.08 16.11
C ASN A 47 -19.20 3.67 15.68
N THR A 48 -19.18 4.45 14.60
CA THR A 48 -17.97 5.13 14.12
C THR A 48 -17.39 6.07 15.18
N LEU A 49 -18.25 6.90 15.79
CA LEU A 49 -17.84 7.79 16.88
C LEU A 49 -17.32 7.02 18.09
N LYS A 50 -17.96 5.90 18.44
CA LYS A 50 -17.50 5.03 19.53
C LYS A 50 -16.11 4.48 19.28
N TYR A 51 -15.82 4.01 18.06
CA TYR A 51 -14.48 3.55 17.69
C TYR A 51 -13.44 4.68 17.70
N GLN A 52 -13.81 5.87 17.20
CA GLN A 52 -12.94 7.04 17.26
C GLN A 52 -12.64 7.47 18.69
N LEU A 53 -13.65 7.50 19.56
CA LEU A 53 -13.49 7.84 20.97
C LEU A 53 -12.62 6.82 21.70
N GLN A 54 -12.80 5.53 21.41
CA GLN A 54 -11.99 4.46 21.98
C GLN A 54 -10.52 4.59 21.57
N ALA A 55 -10.24 4.92 20.30
CA ALA A 55 -8.88 5.18 19.84
C ALA A 55 -8.25 6.42 20.52
N LEU A 56 -9.03 7.49 20.70
CA LEU A 56 -8.56 8.70 21.40
C LEU A 56 -8.29 8.44 22.88
N LEU A 57 -9.14 7.67 23.57
CA LEU A 57 -8.93 7.29 24.96
C LEU A 57 -7.69 6.44 25.14
N GLN A 58 -7.43 5.52 24.20
CA GLN A 58 -6.23 4.69 24.21
C GLN A 58 -4.97 5.56 24.03
N PHE A 59 -5.04 6.55 23.13
CA PHE A 59 -3.97 7.53 22.94
C PHE A 59 -3.71 8.40 24.18
N ASP A 60 -4.77 8.83 24.89
CA ASP A 60 -4.66 9.64 26.12
C ASP A 60 -4.04 8.84 27.28
N GLN A 61 -4.42 7.57 27.43
CA GLN A 61 -3.78 6.66 28.40
C GLN A 61 -2.30 6.45 28.10
N ASP A 62 -1.92 6.30 26.82
CA ASP A 62 -0.52 6.19 26.42
C ASP A 62 0.26 7.50 26.68
N SER A 63 -0.41 8.66 26.69
CA SER A 63 0.19 9.98 26.90
C SER A 63 0.40 10.37 28.37
N THR A 64 -0.38 9.77 29.27
CA THR A 64 -0.36 10.04 30.72
C THR A 64 0.47 9.02 31.51
N SER A 65 0.89 7.94 30.86
CA SER A 65 1.81 6.95 31.40
C SER A 65 3.23 7.53 31.58
N THR A 66 3.85 7.28 32.74
CA THR A 66 5.29 7.50 32.93
C THR A 66 6.14 6.37 32.35
N ASP A 67 5.50 5.27 31.96
CA ASP A 67 6.17 4.18 31.27
C ASP A 67 6.42 4.59 29.82
N PRO A 68 7.57 4.20 29.24
CA PRO A 68 7.83 4.46 27.83
C PRO A 68 6.66 3.89 27.00
N PRO A 69 6.14 4.65 26.01
CA PRO A 69 4.97 4.23 25.26
C PRO A 69 5.19 2.83 24.69
N THR A 70 4.20 1.96 24.87
CA THR A 70 4.28 0.57 24.39
C THR A 70 4.59 0.60 22.90
N PRO A 71 5.73 0.04 22.48
CA PRO A 71 6.15 0.24 21.11
C PRO A 71 5.22 -0.46 20.14
N SER A 72 4.74 0.28 19.13
CA SER A 72 4.01 -0.32 18.03
C SER A 72 5.01 -1.07 17.15
N VAL A 73 4.93 -2.40 17.18
CA VAL A 73 5.80 -3.27 16.41
C VAL A 73 4.99 -4.28 15.65
N ILE A 74 5.17 -4.31 14.34
CA ILE A 74 4.67 -5.41 13.52
C ILE A 74 5.77 -6.47 13.52
N THR A 75 5.46 -7.66 14.03
CA THR A 75 6.39 -8.78 14.07
C THR A 75 5.94 -9.90 13.15
N TYR A 76 6.87 -10.47 12.41
CA TYR A 76 6.66 -11.62 11.54
C TYR A 76 7.51 -12.79 12.01
N ASP A 77 7.00 -14.01 11.77
CA ASP A 77 7.82 -15.20 11.76
C ASP A 77 8.85 -15.09 10.63
N ALA A 78 10.12 -15.30 10.97
CA ALA A 78 11.25 -15.17 10.05
C ALA A 78 12.09 -16.45 10.05
N VAL A 79 11.47 -17.61 10.29
CA VAL A 79 12.13 -18.91 10.18
C VAL A 79 12.84 -18.99 8.84
N THR A 80 14.15 -19.16 8.89
CA THR A 80 14.97 -19.17 7.68
C THR A 80 14.66 -20.41 6.83
N ALA A 81 15.03 -20.40 5.55
CA ALA A 81 14.90 -21.58 4.68
C ALA A 81 15.62 -22.83 5.22
N ARG A 82 16.57 -22.67 6.15
CA ARG A 82 17.29 -23.77 6.83
C ARG A 82 16.61 -24.25 8.13
N GLY A 83 15.44 -23.70 8.48
CA GLY A 83 14.68 -24.07 9.66
C GLY A 83 15.16 -23.40 10.96
N THR A 84 16.10 -22.45 10.89
CA THR A 84 16.51 -21.69 12.08
C THR A 84 15.37 -20.75 12.52
N PRO A 85 14.84 -20.87 13.75
CA PRO A 85 13.79 -19.99 14.25
C PRO A 85 14.29 -18.56 14.42
N ALA A 86 13.50 -17.60 13.97
CA ALA A 86 13.77 -16.18 14.15
C ALA A 86 12.46 -15.40 14.08
N LEU A 87 12.43 -14.24 14.75
CA LEU A 87 11.39 -13.24 14.60
C LEU A 87 12.01 -11.97 14.03
N ILE A 88 11.24 -11.25 13.20
CA ILE A 88 11.63 -9.94 12.71
C ILE A 88 10.55 -8.92 13.04
N GLY A 89 10.96 -7.82 13.68
CA GLY A 89 10.08 -6.71 14.05
C GLY A 89 10.37 -5.46 13.23
N PHE A 90 9.32 -4.74 12.84
CA PHE A 90 9.39 -3.39 12.26
C PHE A 90 8.77 -2.38 13.22
N ALA A 91 9.57 -1.38 13.58
CA ALA A 91 9.27 -0.40 14.61
C ALA A 91 9.40 1.02 14.06
N ASP A 92 8.43 1.90 14.35
CA ASP A 92 8.52 3.35 14.09
C ASP A 92 8.68 4.17 15.39
N PHE A 93 9.13 3.52 16.47
CA PHE A 93 9.36 4.17 17.77
C PHE A 93 10.86 4.25 18.10
N GLY A 94 11.20 4.97 19.17
CA GLY A 94 12.51 4.85 19.81
C GLY A 94 13.68 5.41 18.99
N ARG A 95 13.45 6.40 18.12
CA ARG A 95 14.54 7.10 17.38
C ARG A 95 15.56 7.74 18.33
N ASP A 96 15.07 8.22 19.48
CA ASP A 96 15.88 8.83 20.53
C ASP A 96 16.40 7.80 21.55
N TYR A 97 16.05 6.52 21.39
CA TYR A 97 16.47 5.46 22.29
C TYR A 97 17.86 4.96 21.91
N SER A 98 18.62 4.53 22.93
CA SER A 98 19.81 3.73 22.69
C SER A 98 19.42 2.36 22.12
N LYS A 99 20.37 1.67 21.49
CA LYS A 99 20.18 0.30 21.00
C LYS A 99 19.67 -0.64 22.11
N GLU A 100 20.17 -0.48 23.33
CA GLU A 100 19.76 -1.30 24.47
C GLU A 100 18.31 -0.99 24.88
N MET A 101 17.94 0.30 24.95
CA MET A 101 16.56 0.68 25.25
C MET A 101 15.57 0.16 24.19
N ARG A 102 15.95 0.19 22.90
CA ARG A 102 15.12 -0.41 21.84
C ARG A 102 14.98 -1.91 21.97
N ARG A 103 16.06 -2.61 22.31
CA ARG A 103 16.04 -4.06 22.58
C ARG A 103 15.08 -4.39 23.72
N GLN A 104 15.24 -3.72 24.86
CA GLN A 104 14.38 -3.96 26.04
C GLN A 104 12.91 -3.66 25.74
N ALA A 105 12.64 -2.57 25.02
CA ALA A 105 11.29 -2.20 24.65
C ALA A 105 10.65 -3.20 23.66
N TYR A 106 11.43 -3.78 22.74
CA TYR A 106 10.93 -4.86 21.87
C TYR A 106 10.63 -6.13 22.67
N LEU A 107 11.55 -6.55 23.54
CA LEU A 107 11.37 -7.75 24.36
C LEU A 107 10.17 -7.63 25.31
N SER A 108 9.95 -6.46 25.92
CA SER A 108 8.80 -6.24 26.81
C SER A 108 7.45 -6.35 26.10
N VAL A 109 7.39 -6.01 24.80
CA VAL A 109 6.18 -6.27 23.99
C VAL A 109 6.06 -7.75 23.68
N MET A 110 7.14 -8.41 23.26
CA MET A 110 7.10 -9.84 22.92
C MET A 110 6.74 -10.71 24.14
N GLU A 111 7.21 -10.35 25.33
CA GLU A 111 6.92 -11.06 26.60
C GLU A 111 5.41 -11.09 26.90
N GLN A 112 4.66 -10.05 26.51
CA GLN A 112 3.20 -10.05 26.67
C GLN A 112 2.50 -11.12 25.83
N PHE A 113 3.12 -11.57 24.74
CA PHE A 113 2.55 -12.58 23.83
C PHE A 113 3.09 -13.98 24.08
N PHE A 114 4.39 -14.09 24.37
CA PHE A 114 5.10 -15.37 24.45
C PHE A 114 5.61 -15.71 25.85
N GLY A 115 5.42 -14.82 26.84
CA GLY A 115 5.93 -15.00 28.20
C GLY A 115 7.46 -14.97 28.27
N ASP A 116 8.01 -15.56 29.34
CA ASP A 116 9.44 -15.53 29.66
C ASP A 116 10.33 -16.27 28.62
N ASP A 117 9.74 -17.06 27.74
CA ASP A 117 10.47 -17.75 26.66
C ASP A 117 11.18 -16.75 25.73
N VAL A 118 10.69 -15.50 25.62
CA VAL A 118 11.34 -14.45 24.81
C VAL A 118 12.71 -14.05 25.32
N ASN A 119 13.03 -14.33 26.58
CA ASN A 119 14.33 -14.03 27.18
C ASN A 119 15.37 -15.12 26.84
N HIS A 120 14.95 -16.24 26.24
CA HIS A 120 15.80 -17.40 25.92
C HIS A 120 16.20 -17.46 24.43
N PHE A 121 16.69 -16.35 23.88
CA PHE A 121 17.11 -16.26 22.47
C PHE A 121 18.61 -16.46 22.25
N LEU A 122 18.97 -16.91 21.05
CA LEU A 122 20.37 -17.14 20.65
C LEU A 122 21.10 -15.85 20.24
N GLY A 123 20.37 -14.86 19.71
CA GLY A 123 20.93 -13.59 19.28
C GLY A 123 19.87 -12.54 19.00
N PHE A 124 20.25 -11.28 19.12
CA PHE A 124 19.39 -10.12 18.82
C PHE A 124 20.18 -9.12 18.00
N SER A 125 19.60 -8.70 16.87
CA SER A 125 20.18 -7.67 16.01
C SER A 125 19.15 -6.56 15.79
N ASP A 126 19.64 -5.33 15.80
CA ASP A 126 18.85 -4.12 15.59
C ASP A 126 19.57 -3.25 14.55
N GLN A 127 18.79 -2.67 13.65
CA GLN A 127 19.24 -1.80 12.57
C GLN A 127 18.40 -0.52 12.55
N GLU A 128 19.05 0.60 12.89
CA GLU A 128 18.45 1.93 12.83
C GLU A 128 18.72 2.57 11.46
N TRP A 129 17.79 2.36 10.52
CA TRP A 129 17.92 2.84 9.14
C TRP A 129 18.03 4.36 9.01
N SER A 130 17.43 5.14 9.93
CA SER A 130 17.53 6.61 9.94
C SER A 130 18.95 7.12 10.14
N LYS A 131 19.82 6.34 10.81
CA LYS A 131 21.23 6.68 11.05
C LYS A 131 22.18 6.00 10.07
N ASP A 132 21.65 5.21 9.12
CA ASP A 132 22.47 4.63 8.07
C ASP A 132 23.00 5.73 7.13
N ALA A 133 24.31 5.76 6.91
CA ALA A 133 24.98 6.84 6.18
C ALA A 133 24.57 6.91 4.69
N TYR A 134 24.14 5.78 4.11
CA TYR A 134 23.82 5.67 2.69
C TYR A 134 22.31 5.76 2.46
N SER A 135 21.53 4.99 3.21
CA SER A 135 20.07 4.95 3.08
C SER A 135 19.39 6.16 3.72
N LYS A 136 19.93 6.69 4.82
CA LYS A 136 19.37 7.85 5.58
C LYS A 136 17.89 7.69 5.95
N GLY A 137 17.40 6.46 6.03
CA GLY A 137 15.98 6.12 6.13
C GLY A 137 15.71 4.70 5.63
N CYS A 138 14.44 4.28 5.72
CA CYS A 138 14.00 2.93 5.32
C CYS A 138 13.29 2.95 3.95
N PHE A 139 12.03 3.37 3.90
CA PHE A 139 11.27 3.53 2.67
C PHE A 139 10.83 4.98 2.48
N ALA A 140 10.79 5.43 1.23
CA ALA A 140 10.39 6.79 0.91
C ALA A 140 8.87 6.97 1.12
N VAL A 141 8.50 7.84 2.05
CA VAL A 141 7.12 8.31 2.21
C VAL A 141 7.00 9.71 1.62
N LEU A 142 6.06 9.88 0.70
CA LEU A 142 5.81 11.16 0.06
C LEU A 142 4.88 11.99 0.94
N ALA A 143 5.44 12.90 1.73
CA ALA A 143 4.66 13.73 2.64
C ALA A 143 3.70 14.66 1.87
N PRO A 144 2.46 14.87 2.37
CA PRO A 144 1.49 15.76 1.73
C PRO A 144 2.06 17.16 1.49
N GLY A 145 1.83 17.69 0.28
CA GLY A 145 2.26 19.04 -0.10
C GLY A 145 3.77 19.24 -0.24
N LYS A 146 4.59 18.19 -0.08
CA LYS A 146 6.05 18.30 -0.21
C LYS A 146 6.58 18.01 -1.61
N MET A 147 5.73 17.60 -2.55
CA MET A 147 6.16 17.30 -3.92
C MET A 147 5.25 17.92 -4.99
N PRO A 148 5.82 18.32 -6.13
CA PRO A 148 5.05 18.68 -7.31
C PRO A 148 4.15 17.52 -7.76
N ALA A 149 2.96 17.84 -8.28
CA ALA A 149 2.01 16.84 -8.78
C ALA A 149 2.61 15.93 -9.88
N ASN A 150 3.60 16.44 -10.62
CA ASN A 150 4.30 15.74 -11.69
C ASN A 150 5.66 15.16 -11.27
N PHE A 151 5.99 15.08 -9.98
CA PHE A 151 7.31 14.61 -9.51
C PHE A 151 7.70 13.25 -10.09
N THR A 152 6.77 12.30 -10.08
CA THR A 152 7.03 10.95 -10.62
C THR A 152 7.23 10.94 -12.13
N GLN A 153 6.66 11.90 -12.86
CA GLN A 153 6.92 12.08 -14.29
C GLN A 153 8.29 12.74 -14.51
N MET A 154 8.63 13.76 -13.72
CA MET A 154 9.92 14.45 -13.80
C MET A 154 11.10 13.51 -13.53
N VAL A 155 11.03 12.69 -12.47
CA VAL A 155 12.15 11.79 -12.11
C VAL A 155 12.33 10.64 -13.10
N ARG A 156 11.26 10.29 -13.84
CA ARG A 156 11.29 9.23 -14.86
C ARG A 156 11.61 9.75 -16.25
N ALA A 157 11.39 11.04 -16.50
CA ALA A 157 11.81 11.65 -17.75
C ALA A 157 13.34 11.51 -17.85
N PRO A 158 13.87 11.19 -19.05
CA PRO A 158 15.29 11.31 -19.32
C PRO A 158 15.66 12.79 -19.24
N THR A 159 15.87 13.26 -18.02
CA THR A 159 15.85 14.67 -17.64
C THR A 159 17.06 15.39 -18.22
N ASN A 160 18.12 14.63 -18.50
CA ASN A 160 19.29 15.00 -19.28
C ASN A 160 19.74 13.73 -20.03
N GLU A 161 19.99 13.76 -21.34
CA GLU A 161 20.39 12.58 -22.14
C GLU A 161 21.59 11.78 -21.57
N ARG A 162 22.31 12.35 -20.60
CA ARG A 162 23.51 11.78 -19.97
C ARG A 162 23.28 11.19 -18.58
N VAL A 163 22.13 11.44 -17.94
CA VAL A 163 21.83 10.96 -16.58
C VAL A 163 20.42 10.36 -16.56
N ILE A 164 20.35 9.06 -16.31
CA ILE A 164 19.11 8.31 -16.20
C ILE A 164 18.96 7.81 -14.76
N TRP A 165 17.82 8.12 -14.14
CA TRP A 165 17.53 7.73 -12.78
C TRP A 165 16.93 6.33 -12.71
N ALA A 166 17.52 5.49 -11.87
CA ALA A 166 16.99 4.21 -11.43
C ALA A 166 16.85 4.21 -9.91
N GLY A 167 16.02 3.30 -9.39
CA GLY A 167 15.67 3.22 -7.97
C GLY A 167 14.19 2.94 -7.79
N THR A 168 13.81 2.34 -6.67
CA THR A 168 12.42 1.90 -6.45
C THR A 168 11.44 3.07 -6.47
N GLU A 169 11.87 4.27 -6.08
CA GLU A 169 11.13 5.53 -6.08
C GLU A 169 10.76 5.98 -7.50
N THR A 170 11.53 5.55 -8.49
CA THR A 170 11.27 5.85 -9.89
C THR A 170 10.38 4.80 -10.56
N ALA A 171 10.11 3.66 -9.90
CA ALA A 171 9.34 2.55 -10.48
C ALA A 171 7.92 3.00 -10.88
N THR A 172 7.39 2.46 -11.98
CA THR A 172 6.00 2.73 -12.39
C THR A 172 4.99 1.85 -11.66
N VAL A 173 5.47 0.72 -11.12
CA VAL A 173 4.72 -0.25 -10.33
C VAL A 173 5.59 -0.69 -9.15
N TRP A 174 4.96 -1.04 -8.02
CA TRP A 174 5.67 -1.53 -6.83
C TRP A 174 6.71 -0.53 -6.27
N MET A 175 6.43 0.77 -6.38
CA MET A 175 7.28 1.82 -5.81
C MET A 175 7.47 1.61 -4.30
N GLY A 176 8.70 1.68 -3.83
CA GLY A 176 9.08 1.39 -2.44
C GLY A 176 9.38 -0.08 -2.16
N TYR A 177 9.22 -0.98 -3.14
CA TYR A 177 9.50 -2.42 -3.00
C TYR A 177 10.69 -2.86 -3.85
N MET A 178 11.27 -4.00 -3.50
CA MET A 178 12.37 -4.63 -4.25
C MET A 178 12.01 -4.88 -5.73
N ASN A 179 10.78 -5.35 -6.00
CA ASN A 179 10.30 -5.53 -7.37
C ASN A 179 10.26 -4.21 -8.15
N GLY A 180 9.94 -3.10 -7.48
CA GLY A 180 10.03 -1.77 -8.07
C GLY A 180 11.47 -1.38 -8.42
N ALA A 181 12.45 -1.70 -7.56
CA ALA A 181 13.86 -1.44 -7.86
C ALA A 181 14.32 -2.21 -9.11
N VAL A 182 13.99 -3.50 -9.21
CA VAL A 182 14.30 -4.33 -10.38
C VAL A 182 13.62 -3.78 -11.64
N GLN A 183 12.34 -3.42 -11.54
CA GLN A 183 11.58 -2.87 -12.65
C GLN A 183 12.16 -1.54 -13.15
N ALA A 184 12.46 -0.62 -12.23
CA ALA A 184 13.06 0.67 -12.54
C ALA A 184 14.45 0.52 -13.17
N GLY A 185 15.27 -0.41 -12.69
CA GLY A 185 16.59 -0.69 -13.27
C GLY A 185 16.49 -1.21 -14.70
N ARG A 186 15.55 -2.13 -14.98
CA ARG A 186 15.29 -2.61 -16.35
C ARG A 186 14.83 -1.49 -17.28
N ARG A 187 13.94 -0.61 -16.81
CA ARG A 187 13.50 0.54 -17.59
C ARG A 187 14.68 1.46 -17.91
N ALA A 188 15.44 1.88 -16.90
CA ALA A 188 16.58 2.77 -17.09
C ALA A 188 17.62 2.20 -18.07
N ALA A 189 17.88 0.89 -18.02
CA ALA A 189 18.75 0.23 -18.99
C ALA A 189 18.20 0.28 -20.43
N GLY A 190 16.88 0.15 -20.59
CA GLY A 190 16.21 0.35 -21.88
C GLY A 190 16.34 1.79 -22.38
N ASP A 191 16.12 2.77 -21.52
CA ASP A 191 16.26 4.19 -21.84
C ASP A 191 17.70 4.52 -22.31
N VAL A 192 18.73 3.99 -21.62
CA VAL A 192 20.14 4.13 -22.05
C VAL A 192 20.35 3.54 -23.44
N LEU A 193 19.84 2.33 -23.69
CA LEU A 193 20.02 1.64 -24.96
C LEU A 193 19.34 2.41 -26.12
N ASP A 194 18.18 2.99 -25.88
CA ASP A 194 17.45 3.74 -26.89
C ASP A 194 18.12 5.09 -27.19
N ILE A 195 18.61 5.80 -26.17
CA ILE A 195 19.46 7.00 -26.37
C ILE A 195 20.70 6.64 -27.17
N TYR A 196 21.41 5.56 -26.80
CA TYR A 196 22.61 5.11 -27.51
C TYR A 196 22.34 4.84 -29.01
N LYS A 197 21.23 4.17 -29.33
CA LYS A 197 20.83 3.90 -30.73
C LYS A 197 20.54 5.18 -31.50
N ILE A 198 19.84 6.13 -30.88
CA ILE A 198 19.51 7.42 -31.49
C ILE A 198 20.80 8.19 -31.80
N GLU A 199 21.70 8.31 -30.83
CA GLU A 199 22.99 9.01 -31.00
C GLU A 199 23.85 8.41 -32.13
N HIS A 200 23.76 7.09 -32.33
CA HIS A 200 24.58 6.37 -33.32
C HIS A 200 23.82 6.05 -34.62
N ASN A 201 22.63 6.63 -34.85
CA ASN A 201 21.78 6.39 -36.03
C ASN A 201 21.51 4.90 -36.32
N LEU A 202 21.47 4.08 -35.27
CA LEU A 202 21.15 2.65 -35.39
C LEU A 202 19.64 2.49 -35.57
N HIS A 203 19.17 2.41 -36.82
CA HIS A 203 17.77 2.11 -37.13
C HIS A 203 17.39 0.72 -36.62
N VAL A 204 16.43 0.64 -35.70
CA VAL A 204 15.88 -0.63 -35.21
C VAL A 204 14.49 -0.85 -35.80
N PRO A 205 14.32 -1.74 -36.81
CA PRO A 205 13.02 -2.35 -37.02
C PRO A 205 12.88 -3.50 -36.02
N LEU A 206 11.95 -3.35 -35.08
CA LEU A 206 11.54 -4.44 -34.19
C LEU A 206 10.85 -5.52 -35.02
N ASN A 207 11.56 -6.59 -35.36
CA ASN A 207 10.94 -7.86 -35.75
C ASN A 207 11.56 -9.00 -34.93
N HIS A 208 10.69 -9.84 -34.37
CA HIS A 208 11.02 -10.95 -33.45
C HIS A 208 12.09 -11.92 -33.99
N SER A 209 12.33 -11.95 -35.30
CA SER A 209 13.38 -12.77 -35.93
C SER A 209 14.81 -12.25 -35.68
N ALA A 210 15.01 -10.93 -35.54
CA ALA A 210 16.34 -10.34 -35.40
C ALA A 210 16.95 -10.54 -34.00
N ALA A 211 16.12 -10.61 -32.95
CA ALA A 211 16.56 -10.88 -31.58
C ALA A 211 17.20 -12.27 -31.44
N LEU A 212 16.68 -13.28 -32.16
CA LEU A 212 17.27 -14.62 -32.20
C LEU A 212 18.58 -14.67 -33.02
N GLN A 213 18.71 -13.81 -34.03
CA GLN A 213 19.91 -13.75 -34.87
C GLN A 213 21.07 -13.05 -34.15
N LEU A 214 20.80 -11.96 -33.43
CA LEU A 214 21.80 -11.25 -32.59
C LEU A 214 22.31 -12.09 -31.42
N SER A 215 21.45 -12.91 -30.81
CA SER A 215 21.86 -13.88 -29.77
C SER A 215 22.87 -14.90 -30.30
N LYS A 216 22.68 -15.40 -31.52
CA LYS A 216 23.57 -16.40 -32.13
C LYS A 216 24.91 -15.82 -32.55
N THR A 217 24.93 -14.60 -33.08
CA THR A 217 26.19 -13.92 -33.43
C THR A 217 26.98 -13.47 -32.20
N LEU A 218 26.34 -12.99 -31.13
CA LEU A 218 27.06 -12.69 -29.89
C LEU A 218 27.68 -13.95 -29.25
N PHE A 219 26.99 -15.09 -29.29
CA PHE A 219 27.52 -16.36 -28.77
C PHE A 219 28.73 -16.85 -29.60
N ALA A 220 28.70 -16.68 -30.92
CA ALA A 220 29.82 -17.00 -31.80
C ALA A 220 31.05 -16.08 -31.58
N ILE A 221 30.83 -14.78 -31.36
CA ILE A 221 31.91 -13.83 -31.11
C ILE A 221 32.57 -14.09 -29.75
N LEU A 222 31.78 -14.41 -28.71
CA LEU A 222 32.28 -14.75 -27.38
C LEU A 222 33.06 -16.08 -27.36
N THR A 223 32.67 -17.07 -28.15
CA THR A 223 33.42 -18.35 -28.26
C THR A 223 34.75 -18.17 -28.98
N VAL A 224 34.81 -17.36 -30.05
CA VAL A 224 36.07 -17.06 -30.75
C VAL A 224 37.05 -16.28 -29.86
N LEU A 225 36.55 -15.31 -29.08
CA LEU A 225 37.37 -14.57 -28.10
C LEU A 225 37.87 -15.47 -26.96
N SER A 226 37.06 -16.43 -26.50
CA SER A 226 37.49 -17.39 -25.48
C SER A 226 38.55 -18.38 -25.98
N LEU A 227 38.52 -18.76 -27.26
CA LEU A 227 39.55 -19.62 -27.87
C LEU A 227 40.85 -18.86 -28.16
N ALA A 228 40.78 -17.57 -28.49
CA ALA A 228 41.96 -16.74 -28.71
C ALA A 228 42.75 -16.45 -27.41
N LEU A 229 42.06 -16.34 -26.27
CA LEU A 229 42.70 -16.18 -24.96
C LEU A 229 43.31 -17.47 -24.39
N LEU A 230 43.00 -18.64 -24.95
CA LEU A 230 43.54 -19.94 -24.54
C LEU A 230 44.79 -20.35 -25.34
N LEU A 231 45.22 -19.55 -26.32
CA LEU A 231 46.35 -19.79 -27.22
C LEU A 231 47.51 -18.79 -27.05
N ILE A 232 47.50 -17.99 -25.99
CA ILE A 232 48.60 -17.13 -25.52
C ILE A 232 48.94 -17.57 -24.09
#